data_AF-A0A3B4A158-F1
#
_entry.id   AF-A0A3B4A158-F1
#
_cell.length_a   1.000
_cell.length_b   1.000
_cell.length_c   1.000
_cell.angle_alpha   90.00
_cell.angle_beta   90.00
_cell.angle_gamma   90.00
#
_symmetry.space_group_name_H-M   'P 1'
#
loop_
_entity.id
_entity.type
_entity.pdbx_description
1 polymer ?
#
loop_
_entity_poly.entity_id
_entity_poly.type
_entity_poly.pdbx_seq_one_letter_code
_entity_poly.pdbx_strand_id
1 'polypeptide(L)'
;HFVQCLSDPVSRPRPKRLHLIGPSPRAMAKDPLADANLYFDELGKLRVLEPEVSHSTTELKEECKDFVDKIAQFQKMVGGLIDLVGELAKETETEKLKAIGARNLLKSVAKQREAQQQQLQALITEKKMQLERSRVEYEALSKVESEQNEFIDQFILQK
;
A
#
# COMPACT_ATOMS: atom_id res chain seq x y z
N HIS A 1 61.63 5.64 -1.89
CA HIS A 1 61.98 6.84 -2.69
C HIS A 1 61.80 8.05 -1.80
N PHE A 2 62.90 8.51 -1.20
CA PHE A 2 63.66 9.69 -1.65
C PHE A 2 62.89 10.98 -1.30
N VAL A 3 63.19 11.60 -0.15
CA VAL A 3 64.26 12.60 0.04
C VAL A 3 63.93 13.86 -0.79
N GLN A 4 63.41 14.93 -0.17
CA GLN A 4 64.17 16.01 0.49
C GLN A 4 64.70 17.05 -0.50
N CYS A 5 64.77 18.28 0.00
CA CYS A 5 65.57 19.39 -0.49
C CYS A 5 64.97 20.24 -1.61
N LEU A 6 64.55 21.46 -1.23
CA LEU A 6 65.27 22.72 -1.48
C LEU A 6 64.73 23.70 -0.40
N SER A 7 65.40 24.05 0.71
CA SER A 7 66.67 24.79 0.85
C SER A 7 66.82 25.84 -0.25
N ASP A 8 66.93 27.15 -0.06
CA ASP A 8 67.19 28.10 1.05
C ASP A 8 67.16 29.50 0.31
N PRO A 9 67.51 30.68 0.87
CA PRO A 9 67.66 31.11 2.26
C PRO A 9 66.92 32.43 2.59
N VAL A 10 66.73 32.58 3.90
CA VAL A 10 66.54 33.83 4.66
C VAL A 10 67.42 34.98 4.18
N SER A 11 66.80 36.09 3.74
CA SER A 11 67.45 37.41 3.66
C SER A 11 67.10 38.25 4.88
N ARG A 12 68.11 38.56 5.69
CA ARG A 12 68.02 39.44 6.86
C ARG A 12 67.70 40.90 6.45
N PRO A 13 67.04 41.67 7.34
CA PRO A 13 66.58 43.02 7.04
C PRO A 13 67.72 44.05 7.16
N ARG A 14 67.68 45.11 6.33
CA ARG A 14 68.45 46.35 6.57
C ARG A 14 67.50 47.44 7.10
N PRO A 15 67.91 48.24 8.09
CA PRO A 15 67.04 49.23 8.71
C PRO A 15 66.97 50.49 7.84
N LYS A 16 65.77 50.82 7.34
CA LYS A 16 65.50 52.15 6.77
C LYS A 16 64.84 53.02 7.84
N ARG A 17 65.71 53.77 8.52
CA ARG A 17 65.55 55.11 9.10
C ARG A 17 64.10 55.60 9.27
N LEU A 18 63.71 55.75 10.54
CA LEU A 18 62.61 56.56 11.06
C LEU A 18 62.30 57.78 10.18
N HIS A 19 61.05 57.88 9.72
CA HIS A 19 60.35 59.16 9.65
C HIS A 19 59.07 58.99 10.45
N LEU A 20 59.04 59.66 11.61
CA LEU A 20 57.87 59.87 12.42
C LEU A 20 56.89 60.74 11.63
N ILE A 21 55.81 60.15 11.13
CA ILE A 21 54.59 60.89 10.78
C ILE A 21 53.53 60.35 11.73
N GLY A 22 53.16 61.19 12.69
CA GLY A 22 52.29 60.82 13.81
C GLY A 22 50.93 60.29 13.37
N PRO A 23 50.23 59.56 14.26
CA PRO A 23 48.90 59.06 13.95
C PRO A 23 47.95 60.26 13.80
N SER A 24 47.34 60.42 12.63
CA SER A 24 46.17 61.31 12.52
C SER A 24 45.07 60.70 13.38
N PRO A 25 44.56 61.39 14.42
CA PRO A 25 43.41 60.92 15.14
C PRO A 25 42.18 61.25 14.29
N ARG A 26 41.84 60.37 13.34
CA ARG A 26 40.42 60.20 13.02
C ARG A 26 39.82 59.55 14.25
N ALA A 27 39.37 60.40 15.16
CA ALA A 27 38.40 60.03 16.15
C ALA A 27 37.36 59.16 15.44
N MET A 28 37.22 57.91 15.91
CA MET A 28 35.98 57.17 15.74
C MET A 28 34.95 58.03 16.47
N ALA A 29 34.41 59.04 15.77
CA ALA A 29 33.23 59.73 16.21
C ALA A 29 32.19 58.62 16.34
N LYS A 30 31.84 58.27 17.58
CA LYS A 30 30.64 57.49 17.82
C LYS A 30 29.54 58.23 17.09
N ASP A 31 28.97 57.58 16.09
CA ASP A 31 27.90 58.17 15.32
C ASP A 31 26.78 58.51 16.32
N PRO A 32 26.51 59.79 16.61
CA PRO A 32 25.55 60.15 17.64
C PRO A 32 24.14 59.64 17.30
N LEU A 33 23.91 59.27 16.03
CA LEU A 33 22.72 58.54 15.61
C LEU A 33 22.74 57.08 16.06
N ALA A 34 23.86 56.37 15.95
CA ALA A 34 23.99 54.99 16.42
C ALA A 34 23.85 54.90 17.95
N ASP A 35 24.37 55.87 18.70
CA ASP A 35 24.17 55.98 20.16
C ASP A 35 22.69 56.27 20.53
N ALA A 36 21.88 56.78 19.59
CA ALA A 36 20.45 57.01 19.72
C ALA A 36 19.56 55.91 19.08
N ASN A 37 20.16 54.81 18.58
CA ASN A 37 19.51 53.75 17.80
C ASN A 37 18.79 54.26 16.53
N LEU A 38 19.40 55.23 15.85
CA LEU A 38 18.91 55.80 14.59
C LEU A 38 19.87 55.43 13.45
N TYR A 39 19.32 54.96 12.35
CA TYR A 39 20.03 54.46 11.17
C TYR A 39 19.52 55.17 9.92
N PHE A 40 20.39 55.46 8.95
CA PHE A 40 19.95 55.91 7.63
C PHE A 40 19.73 54.71 6.71
N ASP A 41 18.63 54.71 5.95
CA ASP A 41 18.40 53.71 4.90
C ASP A 41 19.04 54.11 3.56
N GLU A 42 18.97 53.22 2.57
CA GLU A 42 19.50 53.41 1.21
C GLU A 42 18.90 54.62 0.47
N LEU A 43 17.80 55.18 0.98
CA LEU A 43 17.12 56.38 0.45
C LEU A 43 17.41 57.63 1.29
N GLY A 44 18.35 57.56 2.24
CA GLY A 44 18.75 58.66 3.11
C GLY A 44 17.70 59.03 4.16
N LYS A 45 16.72 58.14 4.44
CA LYS A 45 15.69 58.37 5.46
C LYS A 45 16.16 57.82 6.80
N LEU A 46 15.87 58.58 7.85
CA LEU A 46 16.14 58.19 9.24
C LEU A 46 15.18 57.06 9.67
N ARG A 47 15.72 55.98 10.24
CA ARG A 47 15.01 54.80 10.73
C ARG A 47 15.45 54.46 12.15
N VAL A 48 14.55 53.87 12.92
CA VAL A 48 14.82 53.41 14.31
C VAL A 48 15.33 51.97 14.35
N LEU A 49 15.18 51.24 13.24
CA LEU A 49 15.64 49.85 13.07
C LEU A 49 16.66 49.79 11.94
N GLU A 50 17.73 49.03 12.16
CA GLU A 50 18.76 48.80 11.16
C GLU A 50 18.14 48.21 9.87
N PRO A 51 18.40 48.79 8.69
CA PRO A 51 17.78 48.36 7.44
C PRO A 51 17.97 46.87 7.12
N GLU A 52 19.16 46.32 7.38
CA GLU A 52 19.46 44.89 7.16
C GLU A 52 18.66 43.97 8.09
N VAL A 53 18.52 44.35 9.37
CA VAL A 53 17.70 43.63 10.35
C VAL A 53 16.22 43.70 9.97
N SER A 54 15.74 44.86 9.50
CA SER A 54 14.38 45.04 9.00
C SER A 54 14.08 44.19 7.76
N HIS A 55 15.03 44.10 6.81
CA HIS A 55 14.91 43.27 5.62
C HIS A 55 14.87 41.79 6.02
N SER A 56 15.88 41.34 6.76
CA SER A 56 16.01 39.93 7.18
C SER A 56 14.78 39.46 7.98
N THR A 57 14.23 40.33 8.84
CA THR A 57 13.00 40.02 9.59
C THR A 57 11.77 39.92 8.69
N THR A 58 11.71 40.72 7.62
CA THR A 58 10.60 40.69 6.65
C THR A 58 10.69 39.45 5.77
N GLU A 59 11.89 39.10 5.30
CA GLU A 59 12.14 37.89 4.53
C GLU A 59 11.81 36.62 5.34
N LEU A 60 12.30 36.54 6.58
CA LEU A 60 11.96 35.45 7.50
C LEU A 60 10.45 35.33 7.72
N LYS A 61 9.73 36.45 7.83
CA LYS A 61 8.27 36.45 7.99
C LYS A 61 7.56 35.86 6.77
N GLU A 62 8.00 36.21 5.55
CA GLU A 62 7.42 35.65 4.32
C GLU A 62 7.76 34.15 4.19
N GLU A 63 8.99 33.74 4.51
CA GLU A 63 9.37 32.32 4.51
C GLU A 63 8.56 31.50 5.53
N CYS A 64 8.33 32.04 6.74
CA CYS A 64 7.48 31.41 7.74
C CYS A 64 6.04 31.24 7.22
N LYS A 65 5.52 32.23 6.50
CA LYS A 65 4.17 32.17 5.91
C LYS A 65 4.10 31.08 4.83
N ASP A 66 5.06 31.06 3.92
CA ASP A 66 5.18 30.02 2.89
C ASP A 66 5.31 28.62 3.50
N PHE A 67 6.06 28.49 4.60
CA PHE A 67 6.18 27.24 5.32
C PHE A 67 4.84 26.78 5.90
N VAL A 68 4.09 27.68 6.56
CA VAL A 68 2.75 27.37 7.09
C VAL A 68 1.79 26.96 5.98
N ASP A 69 1.82 27.65 4.84
CA ASP A 69 0.97 27.33 3.68
C ASP A 69 1.31 25.94 3.10
N LYS A 70 2.60 25.60 3.00
CA LYS A 70 3.05 24.26 2.57
C LYS A 70 2.61 23.18 3.55
N ILE A 71 2.67 23.43 4.86
CA ILE A 71 2.18 22.49 5.88
C ILE A 71 0.67 22.29 5.77
N ALA A 72 -0.10 23.36 5.55
CA ALA A 72 -1.54 23.26 5.35
C ALA A 72 -1.90 22.41 4.12
N GLN A 73 -1.17 22.60 3.00
CA GLN A 73 -1.34 21.77 1.80
C GLN A 73 -0.98 20.31 2.07
N PHE A 74 0.12 20.05 2.78
CA PHE A 74 0.52 18.70 3.17
C PHE A 74 -0.54 18.00 4.02
N GLN A 75 -1.08 18.68 5.03
CA GLN A 75 -2.17 18.16 5.86
C GLN A 75 -3.41 17.83 5.03
N LYS A 76 -3.76 18.67 4.06
CA LYS A 76 -4.87 18.39 3.13
C LYS A 76 -4.62 17.14 2.28
N MET A 77 -3.40 16.97 1.75
CA MET A 77 -3.04 15.79 0.97
C MET A 77 -3.08 14.51 1.81
N VAL A 78 -2.53 14.55 3.04
CA VAL A 78 -2.56 13.41 3.96
C VAL A 78 -4.00 13.08 4.37
N GLY A 79 -4.84 14.09 4.63
CA GLY A 79 -6.27 13.89 4.90
C GLY A 79 -6.97 13.15 3.74
N GLY A 80 -6.78 13.62 2.50
CA GLY A 80 -7.34 12.94 1.33
C GLY A 80 -6.80 11.52 1.13
N LEU A 81 -5.52 11.26 1.45
CA LEU A 81 -4.96 9.91 1.41
C LEU A 81 -5.58 8.99 2.46
N ILE A 82 -5.80 9.49 3.69
CA ILE A 82 -6.46 8.73 4.75
C ILE A 82 -7.88 8.34 4.32
N ASP A 83 -8.62 9.27 3.72
CA ASP A 83 -9.97 9.02 3.22
C ASP A 83 -9.98 7.94 2.13
N LEU A 84 -9.10 8.08 1.12
CA LEU A 84 -8.96 7.10 0.03
C LEU A 84 -8.57 5.70 0.54
N VAL A 85 -7.62 5.62 1.48
CA VAL A 85 -7.22 4.35 2.10
C VAL A 85 -8.38 3.76 2.90
N GLY A 86 -9.17 4.60 3.58
CA GLY A 86 -10.37 4.18 4.31
C GLY A 86 -11.46 3.62 3.39
N GLU A 87 -11.70 4.24 2.24
CA GLU A 87 -12.64 3.74 1.22
C GLU A 87 -12.16 2.41 0.62
N LEU A 88 -10.89 2.34 0.22
CA LEU A 88 -10.28 1.13 -0.32
C LEU A 88 -10.35 -0.05 0.66
N ALA A 89 -10.14 0.21 1.96
CA ALA A 89 -10.27 -0.81 3.00
C ALA A 89 -11.71 -1.34 3.11
N LYS A 90 -12.73 -0.46 3.03
CA LYS A 90 -14.15 -0.87 3.04
C LYS A 90 -14.53 -1.69 1.80
N GLU A 91 -14.07 -1.29 0.62
CA GLU A 91 -14.30 -2.03 -0.62
C GLU A 91 -13.63 -3.41 -0.57
N THR A 92 -12.39 -3.47 -0.07
CA THR A 92 -11.65 -4.72 0.08
C THR A 92 -12.37 -5.70 1.01
N GLU A 93 -12.87 -5.25 2.16
CA GLU A 93 -13.63 -6.11 3.06
C GLU A 93 -14.96 -6.56 2.45
N THR A 94 -15.62 -5.68 1.67
CA THR A 94 -16.85 -6.03 0.95
C THR A 94 -16.61 -7.16 -0.06
N GLU A 95 -15.57 -7.04 -0.90
CA GLU A 95 -15.23 -8.06 -1.88
C GLU A 95 -14.76 -9.36 -1.23
N LYS A 96 -14.01 -9.28 -0.12
CA LYS A 96 -13.61 -10.45 0.68
C LYS A 96 -14.84 -11.21 1.19
N LEU A 97 -15.84 -10.52 1.71
CA LEU A 97 -17.09 -11.15 2.16
C LEU A 97 -17.84 -11.83 1.00
N LYS A 98 -17.93 -11.18 -0.17
CA LYS A 98 -18.53 -11.77 -1.36
C LYS A 98 -17.80 -13.04 -1.81
N ALA A 99 -16.46 -13.02 -1.83
CA ALA A 99 -15.64 -14.16 -2.21
C ALA A 99 -15.82 -15.34 -1.24
N ILE A 100 -15.87 -15.09 0.08
CA ILE A 100 -16.17 -16.11 1.09
C ILE A 100 -17.58 -16.69 0.87
N GLY A 101 -18.57 -15.84 0.62
CA GLY A 101 -19.93 -16.26 0.32
C GLY A 101 -20.02 -17.18 -0.90
N ALA A 102 -19.40 -16.78 -2.01
CA ALA A 102 -19.34 -17.58 -3.24
C ALA A 102 -18.64 -18.93 -3.01
N ARG A 103 -17.52 -18.94 -2.26
CA ARG A 103 -16.81 -20.18 -1.90
C ARG A 103 -17.68 -21.13 -1.08
N ASN A 104 -18.41 -20.60 -0.10
CA ASN A 104 -19.30 -21.40 0.74
C ASN A 104 -20.45 -22.01 -0.08
N LEU A 105 -21.03 -21.24 -1.01
CA LEU A 105 -22.05 -21.73 -1.93
C LEU A 105 -21.51 -22.85 -2.83
N LEU A 106 -20.32 -22.68 -3.42
CA LEU A 106 -19.71 -23.73 -4.25
C LEU A 106 -19.46 -25.01 -3.44
N LYS A 107 -18.99 -24.88 -2.20
CA LYS A 107 -18.78 -26.02 -1.30
C LYS A 107 -20.09 -26.73 -0.94
N SER A 108 -21.18 -25.98 -0.70
CA SER A 108 -22.48 -26.58 -0.40
C SER A 108 -23.07 -27.29 -1.62
N VAL A 109 -22.97 -26.70 -2.81
CA VAL A 109 -23.40 -27.31 -4.08
C VAL A 109 -22.64 -28.60 -4.36
N ALA A 110 -21.32 -28.62 -4.14
CA ALA A 110 -20.53 -29.84 -4.32
C ALA A 110 -21.00 -30.97 -3.37
N LYS A 111 -21.22 -30.65 -2.09
CA LYS A 111 -21.77 -31.60 -1.11
C LYS A 111 -23.16 -32.10 -1.50
N GLN A 112 -24.03 -31.21 -1.96
CA GLN A 112 -25.37 -31.57 -2.40
C GLN A 112 -25.33 -32.51 -3.61
N ARG A 113 -24.46 -32.23 -4.59
CA ARG A 113 -24.26 -33.10 -5.76
C ARG A 113 -23.78 -34.49 -5.36
N GLU A 114 -22.81 -34.58 -4.46
CA GLU A 114 -22.30 -35.86 -3.96
C GLU A 114 -23.41 -36.66 -3.26
N ALA A 115 -24.18 -36.02 -2.37
CA ALA A 115 -25.31 -36.67 -1.70
C ALA A 115 -26.38 -37.14 -2.68
N GLN A 116 -26.73 -36.32 -3.68
CA GLN A 116 -27.67 -36.71 -4.74
C GLN A 116 -27.15 -37.89 -5.56
N GLN A 117 -25.86 -37.91 -5.88
CA GLN A 117 -25.25 -39.01 -6.62
C GLN A 117 -25.30 -40.32 -5.81
N GLN A 118 -25.00 -40.27 -4.51
CA GLN A 118 -25.10 -41.43 -3.62
C GLN A 118 -26.55 -41.93 -3.52
N GLN A 119 -27.53 -41.02 -3.40
CA GLN A 119 -28.95 -41.36 -3.36
C GLN A 119 -29.41 -42.04 -4.67
N LEU A 120 -29.02 -41.50 -5.83
CA LEU A 120 -29.34 -42.09 -7.13
C LEU A 120 -28.70 -43.47 -7.29
N GLN A 121 -27.44 -43.63 -6.85
CA GLN A 121 -26.75 -44.92 -6.92
C GLN A 121 -27.42 -45.98 -6.04
N ALA A 122 -27.89 -45.60 -4.85
CA ALA A 122 -28.68 -46.48 -3.99
C ALA A 122 -29.99 -46.91 -4.67
N LEU A 123 -30.71 -45.97 -5.28
CA LEU A 123 -31.96 -46.24 -6.00
C LEU A 123 -31.72 -47.17 -7.21
N ILE A 124 -30.67 -46.94 -8.00
CA ILE A 124 -30.29 -47.82 -9.11
C ILE A 124 -30.02 -49.24 -8.61
N THR A 125 -29.30 -49.36 -7.49
CA THR A 125 -28.96 -50.66 -6.90
C THR A 125 -30.22 -51.40 -6.43
N GLU A 126 -31.14 -50.70 -5.76
CA GLU A 126 -32.43 -51.25 -5.35
C GLU A 126 -33.25 -51.73 -6.55
N LYS A 127 -33.35 -50.91 -7.61
CA LYS A 127 -34.10 -51.26 -8.83
C LYS A 127 -33.50 -52.44 -9.58
N LYS A 128 -32.17 -52.54 -9.64
CA LYS A 128 -31.48 -53.71 -10.20
C LYS A 128 -31.79 -54.98 -9.41
N MET A 129 -31.78 -54.91 -8.08
CA MET A 129 -32.14 -56.04 -7.24
C MET A 129 -33.60 -56.49 -7.45
N GLN A 130 -34.53 -55.53 -7.54
CA GLN A 130 -35.94 -55.82 -7.85
C GLN A 130 -36.08 -56.52 -9.21
N LEU A 131 -35.36 -56.04 -10.23
CA LEU A 131 -35.38 -56.63 -11.57
C LEU A 131 -34.84 -58.06 -11.59
N GLU A 132 -33.71 -58.33 -10.95
CA GLU A 132 -33.13 -59.69 -10.89
C GLU A 132 -34.07 -60.65 -10.16
N ARG A 133 -34.71 -60.19 -9.07
CA ARG A 133 -35.72 -61.00 -8.38
C ARG A 133 -36.88 -61.36 -9.30
N SER A 134 -37.48 -60.38 -9.98
CA SER A 134 -38.60 -60.62 -10.91
C SER A 134 -38.20 -61.51 -12.09
N ARG A 135 -36.95 -61.40 -12.55
CA ARG A 135 -36.41 -62.27 -13.59
C ARG A 135 -36.37 -63.73 -13.14
N VAL A 136 -35.83 -64.01 -11.95
CA VAL A 136 -35.77 -65.37 -11.41
C VAL A 136 -37.17 -65.95 -11.20
N GLU A 137 -38.11 -65.16 -10.68
CA GLU A 137 -39.52 -65.56 -10.53
C GLU A 137 -40.15 -65.91 -11.89
N TYR A 138 -39.90 -65.11 -12.92
CA TYR A 138 -40.37 -65.38 -14.28
C TYR A 138 -39.77 -66.66 -14.88
N GLU A 139 -38.46 -66.85 -14.78
CA GLU A 139 -37.78 -68.05 -15.29
C GLU A 139 -38.32 -69.33 -14.62
N ALA A 140 -38.58 -69.27 -13.30
CA ALA A 140 -39.18 -70.39 -12.57
C ALA A 140 -40.61 -70.71 -13.05
N LEU A 141 -41.46 -69.69 -13.23
CA LEU A 141 -42.83 -69.86 -13.72
C LEU A 141 -42.86 -70.38 -15.17
N SER A 142 -42.01 -69.85 -16.04
CA SER A 142 -41.91 -70.29 -17.44
C SER A 142 -41.50 -71.76 -17.54
N LYS A 143 -40.63 -72.24 -16.65
CA LYS A 143 -40.28 -73.67 -16.58
C LYS A 143 -41.50 -74.52 -16.19
N VAL A 144 -42.23 -74.11 -15.15
CA VAL A 144 -43.45 -74.82 -14.71
C VAL A 144 -44.51 -74.85 -15.80
N GLU A 145 -44.69 -73.75 -16.54
CA GLU A 145 -45.60 -73.67 -17.69
C GLU A 145 -45.19 -74.66 -18.79
N SER A 146 -43.91 -74.74 -19.13
CA SER A 146 -43.40 -75.72 -20.11
C SER A 146 -43.67 -77.16 -19.67
N GLU A 147 -43.38 -77.49 -18.41
CA GLU A 147 -43.64 -78.82 -17.83
C GLU A 147 -45.15 -79.17 -17.88
N GLN A 148 -46.03 -78.19 -17.61
CA GLN A 148 -47.48 -78.36 -17.71
C GLN A 148 -47.95 -78.58 -19.15
N ASN A 149 -47.42 -77.82 -20.11
CA ASN A 149 -47.75 -77.98 -21.53
C ASN A 149 -47.31 -79.35 -22.06
N GLU A 150 -46.09 -79.80 -21.72
CA GLU A 150 -45.61 -81.13 -22.06
C GLU A 150 -46.51 -82.23 -21.49
N PHE A 151 -46.98 -82.07 -20.25
CA PHE A 151 -47.93 -82.99 -19.63
C PHE A 151 -49.27 -83.04 -20.38
N ILE A 152 -49.80 -81.87 -20.77
CA ILE A 152 -51.04 -81.77 -21.55
C ILE A 152 -50.88 -82.46 -22.92
N ASP A 153 -49.79 -82.19 -23.62
CA ASP A 153 -49.52 -82.79 -24.94
C ASP A 153 -49.42 -84.31 -24.85
N GLN A 154 -48.72 -84.84 -23.85
CA GLN A 154 -48.66 -86.28 -23.59
C GLN A 154 -50.04 -86.87 -23.29
N PHE A 155 -50.86 -86.18 -22.48
CA PHE A 155 -52.20 -86.65 -22.13
C PHE A 155 -53.16 -86.65 -23.34
N ILE A 156 -53.04 -85.67 -24.24
CA ILE A 156 -53.81 -85.61 -25.48
C ILE A 156 -53.40 -86.73 -26.44
N LEU A 157 -52.10 -87.01 -26.57
CA LEU A 157 -51.58 -88.06 -27.46
C LEU A 157 -51.87 -89.50 -26.99
N GLN A 158 -52.21 -89.70 -25.71
CA GLN A 158 -52.55 -91.01 -25.14
C GLN A 158 -54.04 -91.35 -25.20
N LYS A 159 -54.90 -90.47 -25.74
CA LYS A 159 -56.31 -90.75 -26.02
C LYS A 159 -56.55 -90.98 -27.52
#